data_AF-A0A662IAL4-F1
#
_entry.id   AF-A0A662IAL4-F1
#
_cell.length_a   1.000
_cell.length_b   1.000
_cell.length_c   1.000
_cell.angle_alpha   90.00
_cell.angle_beta   90.00
_cell.angle_gamma   90.00
#
_symmetry.space_group_name_H-M   'P 1'
#
loop_
_entity.id
_entity.type
_entity.pdbx_description
1 polymer ?
#
loop_
_entity_poly.entity_id
_entity_poly.type
_entity_poly.pdbx_seq_one_letter_code
_entity_poly.pdbx_strand_id
1 'polypeptide(L)'
;MNARFPLGEGEVRVEREYRGVKIRGRVDRILGDAILEFKTASRVPLSPLNHHVDQLQLYLWLTGKEKGFVVYVSKVNGDVRAFEVVRDEERISELLDRALTLSKCLKEGVRPKAEPGWLCKFCEYKNKCS
;
A
#
# COMPACT_ATOMS: atom_id res chain seq x y z
N MET A 1 -29.02 -19.96 -10.81
CA MET A 1 -28.17 -20.19 -9.61
C MET A 1 -27.51 -18.87 -9.25
N ASN A 2 -28.16 -18.07 -8.40
CA ASN A 2 -27.62 -16.80 -7.91
C ASN A 2 -26.83 -17.05 -6.63
N ALA A 3 -25.64 -17.64 -6.75
CA ALA A 3 -24.66 -17.51 -5.69
C ALA A 3 -24.14 -16.07 -5.78
N ARG A 4 -24.69 -15.17 -4.96
CA ARG A 4 -24.08 -13.87 -4.71
C ARG A 4 -22.65 -14.15 -4.25
N PHE A 5 -21.67 -14.02 -5.15
CA PHE A 5 -20.27 -13.93 -4.78
C PHE A 5 -20.20 -12.87 -3.68
N PRO A 6 -19.81 -13.19 -2.44
CA PRO A 6 -19.70 -12.17 -1.41
C PRO A 6 -18.60 -11.22 -1.86
N LEU A 7 -18.98 -10.04 -2.34
CA LEU A 7 -18.08 -9.04 -2.93
C LEU A 7 -17.05 -8.48 -1.92
N GLY A 8 -17.05 -8.99 -0.68
CA GLY A 8 -16.24 -8.50 0.42
C GLY A 8 -16.72 -7.16 0.95
N GLU A 9 -16.22 -6.77 2.11
CA GLU A 9 -16.39 -5.40 2.62
C GLU A 9 -15.45 -4.46 1.88
N GLY A 10 -15.98 -3.28 1.57
CA GLY A 10 -15.31 -2.26 0.79
C GLY A 10 -14.77 -1.10 1.59
N GLU A 11 -13.62 -0.56 1.19
CA GLU A 11 -13.03 0.65 1.76
C GLU A 11 -12.86 0.59 3.29
N VAL A 12 -12.45 -0.57 3.77
CA VAL A 12 -12.41 -0.95 5.18
C VAL A 12 -11.30 -0.17 5.88
N ARG A 13 -11.67 0.56 6.94
CA ARG A 13 -10.71 1.26 7.80
C ARG A 13 -10.11 0.27 8.78
N VAL A 14 -8.79 0.20 8.80
CA VAL A 14 -8.02 -0.65 9.71
C VAL A 14 -6.97 0.19 10.42
N GLU A 15 -6.76 -0.09 11.69
CA GLU A 15 -5.71 0.55 12.45
C GLU A 15 -5.04 -0.44 13.40
N ARG A 16 -3.74 -0.25 13.60
CA ARG A 16 -2.93 -1.03 14.53
C ARG A 16 -1.83 -0.16 15.09
N GLU A 17 -1.49 -0.37 16.35
CA GLU A 17 -0.39 0.32 17.01
C GLU A 17 0.92 -0.45 16.82
N TYR A 18 1.98 0.28 16.50
CA TYR A 18 3.35 -0.23 16.47
C TYR A 18 4.26 0.72 17.25
N ARG A 19 4.82 0.25 18.37
CA ARG A 19 5.78 0.99 19.21
C ARG A 19 5.30 2.42 19.55
N GLY A 20 4.02 2.57 19.95
CA GLY A 20 3.41 3.84 20.31
C GLY A 20 3.04 4.76 19.13
N VAL A 21 3.17 4.27 17.89
CA VAL A 21 2.70 4.97 16.69
C VAL A 21 1.49 4.22 16.13
N LYS A 22 0.37 4.95 16.01
CA LYS A 22 -0.85 4.42 15.41
C LYS A 22 -0.74 4.47 13.89
N ILE A 23 -0.71 3.31 13.25
CA ILE A 23 -0.73 3.16 11.79
C ILE A 23 -2.17 2.94 11.36
N ARG A 24 -2.59 3.65 10.31
CA ARG A 24 -3.94 3.62 9.78
C ARG A 24 -3.91 3.34 8.29
N GLY A 25 -4.81 2.48 7.84
CA GLY A 25 -5.00 2.16 6.43
C GLY A 25 -6.47 2.14 6.06
N ARG A 26 -6.73 2.27 4.76
CA ARG A 26 -8.05 2.06 4.16
C ARG A 26 -7.87 1.06 3.05
N VAL A 27 -8.31 -0.17 3.28
CA VAL A 27 -8.16 -1.29 2.36
C VAL A 27 -9.31 -1.25 1.36
N ASP A 28 -9.02 -1.33 0.06
CA ASP A 28 -10.07 -1.26 -0.97
C ASP A 28 -11.10 -2.38 -0.83
N ARG A 29 -10.64 -3.63 -0.70
CA ARG A 29 -11.48 -4.81 -0.50
C ARG A 29 -10.78 -5.89 0.33
N ILE A 30 -11.56 -6.51 1.21
CA ILE A 30 -11.19 -7.75 1.89
C ILE A 30 -12.10 -8.87 1.36
N LEU A 31 -11.50 -9.90 0.76
CA LEU A 31 -12.22 -11.04 0.18
C LEU A 31 -11.71 -12.34 0.79
N GLY A 32 -12.47 -12.92 1.72
CA GLY A 32 -12.07 -14.13 2.44
C GLY A 32 -10.75 -13.91 3.20
N ASP A 33 -9.74 -14.74 2.91
CA ASP A 33 -8.41 -14.68 3.49
C ASP A 33 -7.47 -13.66 2.81
N ALA A 34 -7.88 -13.04 1.70
CA ALA A 34 -7.05 -12.15 0.89
C ALA A 34 -7.48 -10.68 0.93
N ILE A 35 -6.53 -9.79 0.63
CA ILE A 35 -6.76 -8.37 0.33
C ILE A 35 -6.72 -8.14 -1.17
N LEU A 36 -7.60 -7.30 -1.71
CA LEU A 36 -7.48 -6.77 -3.07
C LEU A 36 -7.21 -5.27 -3.00
N GLU A 37 -6.10 -4.83 -3.61
CA GLU A 37 -5.72 -3.43 -3.77
C GLU A 37 -5.81 -3.05 -5.24
N PHE A 38 -6.66 -2.08 -5.60
CA PHE A 38 -6.90 -1.74 -7.00
C PHE A 38 -6.07 -0.53 -7.43
N LYS A 39 -5.45 -0.64 -8.61
CA LYS A 39 -4.68 0.44 -9.24
C LYS A 39 -5.14 0.65 -10.67
N THR A 40 -5.49 1.88 -11.00
CA THR A 40 -5.76 2.23 -12.39
C THR A 40 -4.48 2.66 -13.09
N ALA A 41 -4.24 2.16 -14.31
CA ALA A 41 -3.06 2.52 -15.09
C ALA A 41 -3.42 2.83 -16.54
N SER A 42 -2.63 3.69 -17.20
CA SER A 42 -2.70 3.88 -18.67
C SER A 42 -2.14 2.68 -19.42
N ARG A 43 -1.14 2.01 -18.83
CA ARG A 43 -0.57 0.74 -19.29
C ARG A 43 -0.39 -0.18 -18.09
N VAL A 44 -1.00 -1.37 -18.15
CA VAL A 44 -0.83 -2.39 -17.11
C VAL A 44 0.64 -2.86 -17.11
N PRO A 45 1.32 -2.84 -15.96
CA PRO A 45 2.73 -3.21 -15.91
C PRO A 45 2.90 -4.73 -16.06
N LEU A 46 4.11 -5.16 -16.46
CA LEU A 46 4.42 -6.59 -16.58
C LEU A 46 4.63 -7.26 -15.21
N SER A 47 5.04 -6.49 -14.21
CA SER A 47 5.24 -6.87 -12.81
C SER A 47 4.63 -5.81 -11.88
N PRO A 48 4.26 -6.13 -10.63
CA PRO A 48 3.72 -5.13 -9.72
C PRO A 48 4.80 -4.09 -9.36
N LEU A 49 4.41 -2.82 -9.28
CA LEU A 49 5.33 -1.76 -8.86
C LEU A 49 5.65 -1.89 -7.36
N ASN A 50 6.93 -1.81 -7.00
CA ASN A 50 7.41 -2.05 -5.63
C ASN A 50 6.66 -1.22 -4.56
N HIS A 51 6.34 0.05 -4.83
CA HIS A 51 5.61 0.89 -3.87
C HIS A 51 4.14 0.48 -3.68
N HIS A 52 3.53 -0.19 -4.67
CA HIS A 52 2.20 -0.79 -4.49
C HIS A 52 2.29 -2.10 -3.71
N VAL A 53 3.36 -2.87 -3.90
CA VAL A 53 3.67 -4.05 -3.07
C VAL A 53 3.88 -3.62 -1.61
N ASP A 54 4.67 -2.58 -1.36
CA ASP A 54 4.90 -2.04 -0.02
C ASP A 54 3.60 -1.58 0.67
N GLN A 55 2.73 -0.90 -0.07
CA GLN A 55 1.40 -0.51 0.44
C GLN A 55 0.59 -1.74 0.85
N LEU A 56 0.58 -2.78 0.01
CA LEU A 56 -0.13 -4.02 0.29
C LEU A 56 0.48 -4.77 1.48
N GLN A 57 1.81 -4.82 1.62
CA GLN A 57 2.49 -5.43 2.78
C GLN A 57 2.02 -4.79 4.10
N LEU A 58 1.91 -3.45 4.16
CA LEU A 58 1.36 -2.78 5.34
C LEU A 58 -0.11 -3.13 5.59
N TYR A 59 -0.93 -3.32 4.55
CA TYR A 59 -2.30 -3.79 4.72
C TYR A 59 -2.38 -5.22 5.23
N LEU A 60 -1.49 -6.11 4.78
CA LEU A 60 -1.37 -7.46 5.31
C LEU A 60 -1.06 -7.42 6.81
N TRP A 61 -0.14 -6.56 7.25
CA TRP A 61 0.16 -6.34 8.67
C TRP A 61 -0.99 -5.73 9.48
N LEU A 62 -1.70 -4.76 8.91
CA LEU A 62 -2.85 -4.12 9.56
C LEU A 62 -4.04 -5.08 9.75
N THR A 63 -4.20 -6.05 8.86
CA THR A 63 -5.34 -6.99 8.85
C THR A 63 -4.99 -8.38 9.38
N GLY A 64 -3.71 -8.70 9.56
CA GLY A 64 -3.25 -10.03 9.94
C GLY A 64 -3.42 -11.09 8.86
N LYS A 65 -3.45 -10.68 7.58
CA LYS A 65 -3.60 -11.59 6.42
C LYS A 65 -2.24 -11.99 5.86
N GLU A 66 -2.20 -13.20 5.30
CA GLU A 66 -0.97 -13.80 4.75
C GLU A 66 -0.73 -13.50 3.28
N LYS A 67 -1.76 -13.05 2.54
CA LYS A 67 -1.64 -12.75 1.11
C LYS A 67 -2.64 -11.69 0.66
N GLY A 68 -2.32 -11.07 -0.47
CA GLY A 68 -3.23 -10.18 -1.18
C GLY A 68 -2.85 -10.06 -2.64
N PHE A 69 -3.62 -9.26 -3.37
CA PHE A 69 -3.42 -9.03 -4.79
C PHE A 69 -3.37 -7.53 -5.07
N VAL A 70 -2.36 -7.11 -5.82
CA VAL A 70 -2.39 -5.81 -6.49
C VAL A 70 -3.06 -6.01 -7.85
N VAL A 71 -4.23 -5.42 -8.02
CA VAL A 71 -5.07 -5.54 -9.23
C VAL A 71 -4.95 -4.28 -10.07
N TYR A 72 -4.27 -4.38 -11.21
CA TYR A 72 -4.16 -3.29 -12.17
C TYR A 72 -5.30 -3.35 -13.18
N VAL A 73 -5.98 -2.21 -13.38
CA VAL A 73 -7.03 -2.05 -14.39
C VAL A 73 -6.61 -0.97 -15.38
N SER A 74 -6.54 -1.32 -16.66
CA SER A 74 -6.26 -0.40 -17.76
C SER A 74 -7.45 0.54 -17.98
N LYS A 75 -7.20 1.85 -17.97
CA LYS A 75 -8.22 2.84 -18.34
C LYS A 75 -8.50 2.91 -19.84
N VAL A 76 -7.64 2.32 -20.68
CA VAL A 76 -7.70 2.47 -22.15
C VAL A 76 -8.55 1.38 -22.78
N ASN A 77 -8.33 0.13 -22.39
CA ASN A 77 -8.95 -1.05 -23.00
C ASN A 77 -9.62 -1.98 -21.98
N GLY A 78 -9.58 -1.64 -20.69
CA GLY A 78 -10.19 -2.46 -19.64
C GLY A 78 -9.38 -3.69 -19.23
N ASP A 79 -8.17 -3.89 -19.78
CA ASP A 79 -7.30 -5.01 -19.40
C ASP A 79 -7.07 -5.05 -17.89
N VAL A 80 -7.23 -6.24 -17.30
CA VAL A 80 -7.03 -6.48 -15.87
C VAL A 80 -5.87 -7.45 -15.67
N ARG A 81 -4.98 -7.12 -14.74
CA ARG A 81 -3.94 -8.05 -14.27
C ARG A 81 -3.81 -7.98 -12.75
N ALA A 82 -3.93 -9.12 -12.11
CA ALA A 82 -3.72 -9.28 -10.68
C ALA A 82 -2.35 -9.92 -10.43
N PHE A 83 -1.62 -9.39 -9.46
CA PHE A 83 -0.36 -9.96 -8.98
C PHE A 83 -0.52 -10.35 -7.53
N GLU A 84 -0.28 -11.62 -7.23
CA GLU A 84 -0.24 -12.09 -5.84
C GLU A 84 0.98 -11.53 -5.13
N VAL A 85 0.77 -11.12 -3.88
CA VAL A 85 1.80 -10.70 -2.94
C VAL A 85 1.58 -11.49 -1.67
N VAL A 86 2.59 -12.26 -1.30
CA VAL A 86 2.64 -12.98 -0.03
C VAL A 86 3.26 -12.07 1.03
N ARG A 87 2.74 -12.18 2.25
CA ARG A 87 3.24 -11.47 3.42
C ARG A 87 4.75 -11.68 3.58
N ASP A 88 5.47 -10.57 3.69
CA ASP A 88 6.91 -10.54 3.90
C ASP A 88 7.19 -9.77 5.19
N GLU A 89 7.49 -10.51 6.27
CA GLU A 89 7.68 -9.91 7.60
C GLU A 89 8.93 -9.03 7.69
N GLU A 90 9.97 -9.35 6.93
CA GLU A 90 11.19 -8.53 6.88
C GLU A 90 10.87 -7.18 6.25
N ARG A 91 10.22 -7.21 5.08
CA ARG A 91 9.81 -5.98 4.39
C ARG A 91 8.80 -5.17 5.21
N ILE A 92 7.86 -5.82 5.87
CA ILE A 92 6.90 -5.16 6.77
C ILE A 92 7.63 -4.44 7.90
N SER A 93 8.62 -5.10 8.54
CA SER A 93 9.42 -4.49 9.60
C SER A 93 10.12 -3.22 9.13
N GLU A 94 10.75 -3.26 7.95
CA GLU A 94 11.41 -2.08 7.36
C GLU A 94 10.42 -0.92 7.13
N LEU A 95 9.23 -1.23 6.60
CA LEU A 95 8.18 -0.22 6.35
C LEU A 95 7.64 0.39 7.64
N LEU A 96 7.48 -0.41 8.68
CA LEU A 96 7.08 0.05 10.00
C LEU A 96 8.15 0.95 10.65
N ASP A 97 9.43 0.60 10.53
CA ASP A 97 10.52 1.43 11.03
C ASP A 97 10.65 2.75 10.26
N ARG A 98 10.36 2.76 8.96
CA ARG A 98 10.20 4.00 8.18
C ARG A 98 9.05 4.85 8.71
N ALA A 99 7.91 4.24 9.07
CA ALA A 99 6.78 4.96 9.65
C ALA A 99 7.12 5.55 11.04
N LEU A 100 7.91 4.84 11.86
CA LEU A 100 8.41 5.37 13.14
C LEU A 100 9.33 6.58 12.93
N THR A 101 10.27 6.47 11.99
CA THR A 101 11.19 7.56 11.65
C THR A 101 10.41 8.79 11.21
N LEU A 102 9.43 8.61 10.32
CA LEU A 102 8.56 9.69 9.88
C LEU A 102 7.75 10.29 11.05
N SER A 103 7.19 9.46 11.92
CA SER A 103 6.44 9.93 13.10
C SER A 103 7.31 10.77 14.04
N LYS A 104 8.56 10.36 14.26
CA LYS A 104 9.52 11.13 15.05
C LYS A 104 9.81 12.50 14.42
N CYS A 105 10.14 12.53 13.13
CA CYS A 105 10.41 13.77 12.40
C CYS A 105 9.23 14.74 12.46
N LEU A 106 8.00 14.23 12.29
CA LEU A 106 6.77 15.03 12.39
C LEU A 106 6.58 15.64 13.78
N LYS A 107 6.86 14.88 14.86
CA LYS A 107 6.75 15.38 16.25
C LYS A 107 7.81 16.44 16.57
N GLU A 108 9.02 16.26 16.05
CA GLU A 108 10.15 17.17 16.28
C GLU A 108 10.14 18.39 15.34
N GLY A 109 9.26 18.42 14.34
CA GLY A 109 9.20 19.50 13.36
C GLY A 109 10.41 19.53 12.42
N VAL A 110 11.14 18.41 12.29
CA VAL A 110 12.30 18.29 11.42
C VAL A 110 11.95 17.51 10.16
N ARG A 111 12.62 17.81 9.04
CA ARG A 111 12.41 17.08 7.78
C ARG A 111 13.09 15.70 7.88
N PRO A 112 12.42 14.60 7.45
CA PRO A 112 13.09 13.32 7.32
C PRO A 112 14.18 13.39 6.24
N LYS A 113 15.14 12.46 6.29
CA LYS A 113 16.17 12.33 5.26
C LYS A 113 15.51 12.16 3.88
N ALA A 114 15.97 12.94 2.90
CA ALA A 114 15.45 12.82 1.55
C ALA A 114 15.73 11.42 0.98
N GLU A 115 14.76 10.88 0.25
CA GLU A 115 14.89 9.65 -0.55
C GLU A 115 14.74 10.03 -2.04
N PRO A 116 15.81 10.47 -2.72
CA PRO A 116 15.73 10.88 -4.12
C PRO A 116 15.28 9.72 -5.02
N GLY A 117 14.32 9.98 -5.91
CA GLY A 117 13.77 8.95 -6.78
C GLY A 117 12.87 9.49 -7.88
N TRP A 118 12.15 8.60 -8.56
CA TRP A 118 11.28 8.95 -9.69
C TRP A 118 10.16 9.93 -9.31
N LEU A 119 9.71 9.89 -8.04
CA LEU A 119 8.71 10.81 -7.48
C LEU A 119 9.18 12.27 -7.45
N CYS A 120 10.50 12.53 -7.43
CA CYS A 120 11.03 13.90 -7.44
C CYS A 120 10.61 14.68 -8.69
N LYS A 121 10.26 14.00 -9.79
CA LYS A 121 9.74 14.63 -11.01
C LYS A 121 8.34 15.24 -10.83
N PHE A 122 7.59 14.74 -9.86
CA PHE A 122 6.19 15.12 -9.59
C PHE A 122 6.03 15.83 -8.24
N CYS A 123 7.10 15.99 -7.47
CA CYS A 123 7.06 16.55 -6.12
C CYS A 123 6.99 18.08 -6.14
N GLU A 124 5.91 18.63 -5.58
CA GLU A 124 5.70 20.08 -5.42
C GLU A 124 6.74 20.76 -4.51
N TYR A 125 7.40 19.99 -3.64
CA TYR A 125 8.42 20.48 -2.71
C TYR A 125 9.85 20.33 -3.23
N LYS A 126 10.08 19.93 -4.50
CA LYS A 126 11.41 19.67 -5.05
C LYS A 126 12.41 20.80 -4.79
N ASN A 127 11.98 22.06 -4.94
CA ASN A 127 12.85 23.24 -4.75
C ASN A 127 13.20 23.52 -3.28
N LYS A 128 12.52 22.86 -2.34
CA LYS A 128 12.78 22.94 -0.89
C LYS A 128 13.40 21.66 -0.34
N CYS A 129 13.59 20.63 -1.19
CA CYS A 129 14.16 19.35 -0.79
C CYS A 129 15.69 19.46 -0.88
N SER A 130 16.37 19.09 0.20
CA SER A 130 17.83 19.15 0.37
C SER A 130 18.35 17.78 0.74
#